data_AF-A0A2E6M1U9-F1
#
_entry.id   AF-A0A2E6M1U9-F1
#
_cell.length_a   1.000
_cell.length_b   1.000
_cell.length_c   1.000
_cell.angle_alpha   90.00
_cell.angle_beta   90.00
_cell.angle_gamma   90.00
#
_symmetry.space_group_name_H-M   'P 1'
#
loop_
_entity.id
_entity.type
_entity.pdbx_description
1 polymer ?
#
loop_
_entity_poly.entity_id
_entity_poly.type
_entity_poly.pdbx_seq_one_letter_code
_entity_poly.pdbx_strand_id
1 'polypeptide(L)'
;MNINASIIDQQLAGIQDKQPAFLEWFAKDDIQKRSAAFVVLCMSNCLDISLEEAAELLTEGGNDAGVDGLHIGEVDDGGFFVTLFQGKYTIKNLSGDSNFPENGVQKAVNTVQVLFDPSKKVDLNDHIPIALEI
;
A
#
# COMPACT_ATOMS: atom_id res chain seq x y z
N MET A 1 -12.38 22.70 -9.12
CA MET A 1 -12.16 21.96 -7.86
C MET A 1 -13.08 20.75 -7.89
N ASN A 2 -12.53 19.55 -7.79
CA ASN A 2 -13.32 18.31 -7.84
C ASN A 2 -13.83 17.99 -6.43
N ILE A 3 -15.14 18.10 -6.21
CA ILE A 3 -15.75 17.92 -4.88
C ILE A 3 -15.50 16.52 -4.31
N ASN A 4 -15.50 15.49 -5.16
CA ASN A 4 -15.25 14.12 -4.75
C ASN A 4 -13.81 13.97 -4.25
N ALA A 5 -12.85 14.54 -4.97
CA ALA A 5 -11.45 14.52 -4.54
C ALA A 5 -11.24 15.29 -3.23
N SER A 6 -11.97 16.39 -3.03
CA SER A 6 -11.94 17.15 -1.76
C SER A 6 -12.54 16.36 -0.59
N ILE A 7 -13.60 15.58 -0.82
CA ILE A 7 -14.18 14.70 0.21
C ILE A 7 -13.18 13.63 0.62
N ILE A 8 -12.51 13.00 -0.36
CA ILE A 8 -11.46 12.02 -0.07
C ILE A 8 -10.34 12.67 0.74
N ASP A 9 -9.80 13.82 0.32
CA ASP A 9 -8.72 14.50 1.06
C ASP A 9 -9.10 14.82 2.52
N GLN A 10 -10.35 15.21 2.77
CA GLN A 10 -10.85 15.41 4.13
C GLN A 10 -10.90 14.11 4.95
N GLN A 11 -11.27 12.98 4.32
CA GLN A 11 -11.22 11.68 4.99
C GLN A 11 -9.77 11.29 5.32
N LEU A 12 -8.81 11.55 4.43
CA LEU A 12 -7.39 11.27 4.66
C LEU A 12 -6.86 12.08 5.85
N ALA A 13 -7.21 13.37 5.92
CA ALA A 13 -6.88 14.22 7.06
C ALA A 13 -7.51 13.66 8.36
N GLY A 14 -8.77 13.21 8.30
CA GLY A 14 -9.43 12.59 9.43
C GLY A 14 -8.76 11.31 9.92
N ILE A 15 -8.22 10.47 9.02
CA ILE A 15 -7.44 9.28 9.39
C ILE A 15 -6.15 9.70 10.09
N GLN A 16 -5.41 10.65 9.50
CA GLN A 16 -4.16 11.16 10.05
C GLN A 16 -4.33 11.75 11.46
N ASP A 17 -5.42 12.48 11.71
CA ASP A 17 -5.68 13.13 13.00
C ASP A 17 -6.17 12.14 14.08
N LYS A 18 -6.99 11.16 13.69
CA LYS A 18 -7.62 10.24 14.66
C LYS A 18 -6.78 9.01 14.97
N GLN A 19 -5.98 8.55 14.01
CA GLN A 19 -5.20 7.32 14.11
C GLN A 19 -3.76 7.55 13.62
N PRO A 20 -3.00 8.47 14.25
CA PRO A 20 -1.64 8.78 13.80
C PRO A 20 -0.70 7.56 13.88
N ALA A 21 -0.94 6.66 14.86
CA ALA A 21 -0.14 5.46 15.07
C ALA A 21 -0.09 4.53 13.84
N PHE A 22 -1.14 4.49 13.01
CA PHE A 22 -1.17 3.70 11.77
C PHE A 22 -0.08 4.13 10.78
N LEU A 23 0.32 5.40 10.83
CA LEU A 23 1.13 6.04 9.81
C LEU A 23 2.52 6.44 10.31
N GLU A 24 2.71 6.49 11.64
CA GLU A 24 3.94 6.99 12.27
C GLU A 24 5.18 6.16 11.96
N TRP A 25 5.02 4.84 11.83
CA TRP A 25 6.11 3.95 11.45
C TRP A 25 6.44 4.04 9.96
N PHE A 26 5.46 4.36 9.12
CA PHE A 26 5.58 4.41 7.66
C PHE A 26 6.13 5.76 7.16
N ALA A 27 5.75 6.87 7.80
CA ALA A 27 5.97 8.21 7.28
C ALA A 27 6.37 9.22 8.36
N LYS A 28 7.39 10.02 8.06
CA LYS A 28 7.92 11.03 9.00
C LYS A 28 7.28 12.41 8.81
N ASP A 29 6.85 12.74 7.59
CA ASP A 29 6.24 14.03 7.28
C ASP A 29 4.74 13.91 6.96
N ASP A 30 4.01 15.02 7.11
CA ASP A 30 2.56 15.05 6.92
C ASP A 30 2.11 14.74 5.49
N ILE A 31 2.98 14.92 4.50
CA ILE A 31 2.67 14.65 3.10
C ILE A 31 2.69 13.14 2.86
N GLN A 32 3.74 12.47 3.34
CA GLN A 32 3.88 11.02 3.32
C GLN A 32 2.78 10.36 4.15
N LYS A 33 2.44 10.90 5.33
CA LYS A 33 1.32 10.40 6.15
C LYS A 33 0.00 10.46 5.39
N ARG A 34 -0.26 11.55 4.65
CA ARG A 34 -1.48 11.63 3.82
C ARG A 34 -1.49 10.66 2.66
N SER A 35 -0.33 10.44 2.04
CA SER A 35 -0.18 9.44 0.99
C SER A 35 -0.40 8.03 1.52
N ALA A 36 0.14 7.70 2.70
CA ALA A 36 -0.08 6.42 3.36
C ALA A 36 -1.55 6.23 3.76
N ALA A 37 -2.19 7.27 4.34
CA ALA A 37 -3.61 7.25 4.66
C ALA A 37 -4.49 6.97 3.42
N PHE A 38 -4.08 7.46 2.25
CA PHE A 38 -4.77 7.16 1.00
C PHE A 38 -4.69 5.66 0.64
N VAL A 39 -3.52 5.06 0.76
CA VAL A 39 -3.33 3.62 0.52
C VAL A 39 -4.14 2.80 1.51
N VAL A 40 -4.12 3.13 2.81
CA VAL A 40 -4.92 2.48 3.85
C VAL A 40 -6.41 2.56 3.53
N LEU A 41 -6.90 3.74 3.15
CA LEU A 41 -8.32 3.92 2.79
C LEU A 41 -8.69 3.06 1.57
N CYS A 42 -7.82 3.00 0.55
CA CYS A 42 -8.04 2.14 -0.61
C CYS A 42 -8.06 0.65 -0.24
N MET A 43 -7.10 0.18 0.57
CA MET A 43 -7.04 -1.21 1.01
C MET A 43 -8.29 -1.60 1.82
N SER A 44 -8.67 -0.77 2.80
CA SER A 44 -9.87 -0.99 3.60
C SER A 44 -11.12 -1.12 2.73
N ASN A 45 -11.30 -0.26 1.73
CA ASN A 45 -12.46 -0.33 0.84
C ASN A 45 -12.40 -1.50 -0.17
N CYS A 46 -11.22 -1.82 -0.71
CA CYS A 46 -11.09 -2.88 -1.71
C CYS A 46 -11.14 -4.29 -1.10
N LEU A 47 -10.64 -4.46 0.12
CA LEU A 47 -10.60 -5.74 0.82
C LEU A 47 -11.77 -5.93 1.79
N ASP A 48 -12.60 -4.88 2.00
CA ASP A 48 -13.69 -4.84 2.97
C ASP A 48 -13.23 -5.18 4.41
N ILE A 49 -12.12 -4.56 4.81
CA ILE A 49 -11.49 -4.70 6.14
C ILE A 49 -11.45 -3.37 6.88
N SER A 50 -11.20 -3.41 8.18
CA SER A 50 -11.04 -2.20 8.99
C SER A 50 -9.81 -1.38 8.58
N LEU A 51 -9.81 -0.08 8.91
CA LEU A 51 -8.63 0.77 8.70
C LEU A 51 -7.40 0.32 9.49
N GLU A 52 -7.61 -0.35 10.63
CA GLU A 52 -6.56 -0.91 11.47
C GLU A 52 -5.90 -2.10 10.79
N GLU A 53 -6.69 -3.08 10.35
CA GLU A 53 -6.20 -4.23 9.57
C GLU A 53 -5.51 -3.76 8.29
N ALA A 54 -6.10 -2.78 7.58
CA ALA A 54 -5.46 -2.22 6.38
C ALA A 54 -4.12 -1.54 6.69
N ALA A 55 -3.97 -0.86 7.83
CA ALA A 55 -2.70 -0.23 8.19
C ALA A 55 -1.57 -1.24 8.44
N GLU A 56 -1.91 -2.43 8.96
CA GLU A 56 -0.96 -3.53 9.16
C GLU A 56 -0.44 -4.12 7.84
N LEU A 57 -1.17 -3.95 6.74
CA LEU A 57 -0.81 -4.44 5.41
C LEU A 57 0.05 -3.47 4.60
N LEU A 58 0.36 -2.28 5.13
CA LEU A 58 1.26 -1.33 4.48
C LEU A 58 2.68 -1.93 4.35
N THR A 59 3.37 -1.59 3.26
CA THR A 59 4.76 -2.02 3.02
C THR A 59 5.65 -0.81 2.83
N GLU A 60 6.79 -0.76 3.52
CA GLU A 60 7.65 0.43 3.58
C GLU A 60 8.01 0.98 2.18
N GLY A 61 7.55 2.21 1.87
CA GLY A 61 7.64 2.82 0.54
C GLY A 61 9.04 3.25 0.06
N GLY A 62 10.10 2.78 0.73
CA GLY A 62 11.48 3.22 0.50
C GLY A 62 12.41 2.12 0.02
N ASN A 63 12.35 0.93 0.63
CA ASN A 63 13.48 -0.01 0.54
C ASN A 63 13.18 -1.36 -0.09
N ASP A 64 11.95 -1.89 -0.07
CA ASP A 64 11.74 -3.25 -0.60
C ASP A 64 10.48 -3.42 -1.43
N ALA A 65 10.68 -4.05 -2.59
CA ALA A 65 9.68 -4.53 -3.55
C ALA A 65 8.89 -3.44 -4.32
N GLY A 66 8.63 -2.28 -3.72
CA GLY A 66 8.09 -1.10 -4.43
C GLY A 66 6.58 -1.08 -4.63
N VAL A 67 5.86 -1.77 -3.75
CA VAL A 67 4.41 -1.66 -3.52
C VAL A 67 4.19 -0.91 -2.20
N ASP A 68 3.02 -0.30 -2.04
CA ASP A 68 2.66 0.44 -0.82
C ASP A 68 1.82 -0.41 0.16
N GLY A 69 1.29 -1.55 -0.29
CA GLY A 69 0.67 -2.56 0.57
C GLY A 69 0.60 -3.94 -0.07
N LEU A 70 0.53 -4.96 0.77
CA LEU A 70 0.51 -6.38 0.39
C LEU A 70 -0.52 -7.12 1.24
N HIS A 71 -1.47 -7.77 0.58
CA HIS A 71 -2.43 -8.66 1.21
C HIS A 71 -2.27 -10.08 0.65
N ILE A 72 -2.18 -11.06 1.54
CA ILE A 72 -2.18 -12.49 1.22
C ILE A 72 -3.47 -13.05 1.80
N GLY A 73 -4.40 -13.44 0.92
CA GLY A 73 -5.66 -14.03 1.30
C GLY A 73 -5.50 -15.46 1.81
N GLU A 74 -6.60 -16.02 2.32
CA GLU A 74 -6.64 -17.40 2.80
C GLU A 74 -6.39 -18.41 1.67
N VAL A 75 -5.93 -19.60 2.05
CA VAL A 75 -5.75 -20.71 1.12
C VAL A 75 -7.11 -21.30 0.78
N ASP A 76 -7.45 -21.29 -0.50
CA ASP A 76 -8.64 -21.90 -1.08
C ASP A 76 -8.23 -22.84 -2.22
N ASP A 77 -8.67 -24.10 -2.13
CA ASP A 77 -8.36 -25.19 -3.06
C ASP A 77 -6.88 -25.32 -3.48
N GLY A 78 -5.96 -25.13 -2.52
CA GLY A 78 -4.52 -25.24 -2.75
C GLY A 78 -3.88 -24.02 -3.45
N GLY A 79 -4.65 -22.94 -3.64
CA GLY A 79 -4.16 -21.63 -4.05
C GLY A 79 -4.48 -20.56 -3.02
N PHE A 80 -3.96 -19.35 -3.19
CA PHE A 80 -4.34 -18.18 -2.40
C PHE A 80 -4.23 -16.93 -3.26
N PHE A 81 -4.97 -15.89 -2.90
CA PHE A 81 -4.94 -14.62 -3.61
C PHE A 81 -3.90 -13.69 -3.01
N VAL A 82 -3.03 -13.13 -3.86
CA VAL A 82 -2.15 -12.03 -3.47
C VAL A 82 -2.64 -10.75 -4.12
N THR A 83 -2.89 -9.73 -3.29
CA THR A 83 -3.30 -8.40 -3.74
C THR A 83 -2.19 -7.41 -3.41
N LEU A 84 -1.66 -6.77 -4.45
CA LEU A 84 -0.64 -5.73 -4.34
C LEU A 84 -1.30 -4.36 -4.51
N PHE A 85 -1.01 -3.45 -3.59
CA PHE A 85 -1.47 -2.08 -3.65
C PHE A 85 -0.31 -1.17 -3.97
N GLN A 86 -0.49 -0.31 -4.96
CA GLN A 86 0.42 0.79 -5.21
C GLN A 86 -0.39 2.05 -5.45
N GLY A 87 -0.30 2.98 -4.51
CA GLY A 87 -1.06 4.22 -4.50
C GLY A 87 -0.25 5.38 -5.06
N LYS A 88 -0.95 6.33 -5.68
CA LYS A 88 -0.38 7.62 -6.01
C LYS A 88 -1.33 8.73 -5.57
N TYR A 89 -0.88 9.51 -4.59
CA TYR A 89 -1.62 10.66 -4.08
C TYR A 89 -0.87 11.96 -4.35
N THR A 90 -1.58 13.00 -4.80
CA THR A 90 -0.99 14.31 -5.12
C THR A 90 -1.69 15.43 -4.36
N ILE A 91 -1.12 15.82 -3.22
CA ILE A 91 -1.75 16.76 -2.27
C ILE A 91 -2.02 18.15 -2.88
N LYS A 92 -1.09 18.64 -3.70
CA LYS A 92 -1.17 20.01 -4.26
C LYS A 92 -2.02 20.09 -5.53
N ASN A 93 -2.39 18.96 -6.13
CA ASN A 93 -3.14 18.95 -7.37
C ASN A 93 -4.10 17.76 -7.46
N LEU A 94 -5.34 17.97 -7.06
CA LEU A 94 -6.42 17.00 -7.16
C LEU A 94 -7.09 16.97 -8.55
N SER A 95 -6.44 17.49 -9.60
CA SER A 95 -6.99 17.47 -10.98
C SER A 95 -6.98 16.08 -11.62
N GLY A 96 -6.13 15.18 -11.12
CA GLY A 96 -5.98 13.82 -11.67
C GLY A 96 -5.06 13.72 -12.89
N ASP A 97 -4.42 14.82 -13.32
CA ASP A 97 -3.55 14.84 -14.52
C ASP A 97 -2.18 14.19 -14.29
N SER A 98 -1.93 13.67 -13.10
CA SER A 98 -0.64 13.07 -12.73
C SER A 98 -0.61 11.58 -13.08
N ASN A 99 -0.10 11.25 -14.26
CA ASN A 99 0.06 9.87 -14.72
C ASN A 99 0.82 8.99 -13.74
N PHE A 100 0.43 7.72 -13.64
CA PHE A 100 1.16 6.74 -12.84
C PHE A 100 2.53 6.44 -13.47
N PRO A 101 3.64 6.42 -12.70
CA PRO A 101 4.96 6.18 -13.27
C PRO A 101 5.09 4.74 -13.75
N GLU A 102 5.65 4.53 -14.95
CA GLU A 102 5.93 3.21 -15.54
C GLU A 102 6.74 2.31 -14.58
N ASN A 103 7.71 2.91 -13.88
CA ASN A 103 8.54 2.23 -12.89
C ASN A 103 7.75 1.64 -11.71
N GLY A 104 6.52 2.11 -11.45
CA GLY A 104 5.67 1.54 -10.41
C GLY A 104 5.15 0.16 -10.80
N VAL A 105 4.61 0.03 -12.01
CA VAL A 105 4.10 -1.25 -12.52
C VAL A 105 5.21 -2.31 -12.57
N GLN A 106 6.41 -1.93 -13.01
CA GLN A 106 7.55 -2.84 -13.04
C GLN A 106 7.96 -3.34 -11.64
N LYS A 107 7.86 -2.49 -10.62
CA LYS A 107 8.14 -2.84 -9.22
C LYS A 107 7.12 -3.82 -8.65
N ALA A 108 5.83 -3.60 -8.91
CA ALA A 108 4.77 -4.54 -8.53
C ALA A 108 4.98 -5.92 -9.16
N VAL A 109 5.33 -5.98 -10.46
CA VAL A 109 5.64 -7.24 -11.16
C VAL A 109 6.87 -7.92 -10.55
N ASN A 110 7.92 -7.15 -10.23
CA ASN A 110 9.09 -7.69 -9.56
C ASN A 110 8.76 -8.26 -8.18
N THR A 111 7.88 -7.60 -7.41
CA THR A 111 7.42 -8.07 -6.09
C THR A 111 6.80 -9.47 -6.19
N VAL A 112 5.91 -9.70 -7.16
CA VAL A 112 5.32 -11.02 -7.42
C VAL A 112 6.42 -12.05 -7.66
N GLN A 113 7.41 -11.74 -8.51
CA GLN A 113 8.50 -12.68 -8.76
C GLN A 113 9.34 -12.98 -7.52
N VAL A 114 9.44 -12.06 -6.56
CA VAL A 114 10.19 -12.31 -5.31
C VAL A 114 9.37 -13.15 -4.35
N LEU A 115 8.08 -12.84 -4.20
CA LEU A 115 7.18 -13.58 -3.31
C LEU A 115 7.04 -15.05 -3.70
N PHE A 116 7.12 -15.37 -5.00
CA PHE A 116 6.87 -16.72 -5.51
C PHE A 116 8.11 -17.46 -6.04
N ASP A 117 9.31 -16.88 -5.90
CA ASP A 117 10.57 -17.54 -6.27
C ASP A 117 11.46 -17.72 -5.02
N PRO A 118 11.40 -18.89 -4.34
CA PRO A 118 12.19 -19.15 -3.14
C PRO A 118 13.70 -19.19 -3.40
N SER A 119 14.14 -19.24 -4.67
CA SER A 119 15.55 -19.22 -5.05
C SER A 119 16.10 -17.81 -5.28
N LYS A 120 15.22 -16.80 -5.34
CA LYS A 120 15.60 -15.42 -5.65
C LYS A 120 16.16 -14.74 -4.41
N LYS A 121 17.46 -14.46 -4.45
CA LYS A 121 18.13 -13.66 -3.41
C LYS A 121 17.76 -12.20 -3.60
N VAL A 122 17.00 -11.66 -2.66
CA VAL A 122 16.65 -10.25 -2.60
C VAL A 122 16.85 -9.81 -1.16
N ASP A 123 17.45 -8.64 -0.97
CA ASP A 123 17.34 -7.95 0.30
C ASP A 123 15.84 -7.64 0.47
N LEU A 124 15.21 -8.14 1.54
CA LEU A 124 13.80 -7.94 1.85
C LEU A 124 13.71 -7.46 3.30
N ASN A 125 12.82 -6.52 3.56
CA ASN A 125 12.52 -6.03 4.90
C ASN A 125 11.82 -7.12 5.73
N ASP A 126 12.03 -7.09 7.05
CA ASP A 126 11.49 -8.02 8.05
C ASP A 126 9.95 -8.12 8.05
N HIS A 127 9.27 -7.16 7.43
CA HIS A 127 7.80 -7.10 7.33
C HIS A 127 7.20 -7.77 6.08
N ILE A 128 8.01 -8.23 5.13
CA ILE A 128 7.51 -8.98 3.97
C ILE A 128 7.55 -10.47 4.32
N PRO A 129 6.39 -11.13 4.56
CA PRO A 129 6.39 -12.57 4.78
C PRO A 129 6.83 -13.27 3.48
N ILE A 130 7.92 -14.03 3.55
CA ILE A 130 8.29 -14.99 2.51
C ILE A 130 7.24 -16.11 2.58
N ALA A 131 6.24 -16.04 1.72
CA ALA A 131 5.35 -17.17 1.49
C ALA A 131 6.10 -18.13 0.57
N LEU A 132 6.74 -19.18 1.12
CA LEU A 132 6.98 -20.51 0.51
C LEU A 132 8.18 -21.19 1.20
N GLU A 133 7.92 -21.99 2.23
CA GLU A 133 8.62 -23.28 2.37
C GLU A 133 7.72 -24.32 1.69
N ILE A 134 8.23 -24.97 0.64
CA ILE A 134 7.63 -26.13 -0.01
C ILE A 134 8.22 -27.39 0.62
#